data_AF-A0A0C2WTH0-F1
#
_entry.id   AF-A0A0C2WTH0-F1
#
_cell.length_a   1.000
_cell.length_b   1.000
_cell.length_c   1.000
_cell.angle_alpha   90.00
_cell.angle_beta   90.00
_cell.angle_gamma   90.00
#
_symmetry.space_group_name_H-M   'P 1'
#
loop_
_entity.id
_entity.type
_entity.pdbx_description
1 polymer ?
#
loop_
_entity_poly.entity_id
_entity_poly.type
_entity_poly.pdbx_seq_one_letter_code
_entity_poly.pdbx_strand_id
1 'polypeptide(L)'
;MIPVNEAEVIATFVQAVLYGLYIATLAHCLRWVMYDDEGWKLRNVINWYLVGLTMLVFALSTSDLGILLQITIDGVVDGSPTAMERLNDAIVALEQVTFLIVDALMIYRCWEIYGKNWRLICVPCVFWFASIVLTIVDIVLRATRLSKMTEDDVFDPSKFSWIWAAFICLTIVITIYCSWFILHHFIRTSSVTKHKLVWLHRTCLLISEAGLVYTATGPLNLIASVIARPGHGDVLIGLICNAVVSLPSPVPL
;
A
#
# COMPACT_ATOMS: atom_id res chain seq x y z
N MET A 1 -10.79 20.55 21.17
CA MET A 1 -10.27 20.84 19.82
C MET A 1 -8.81 20.49 19.87
N ILE A 2 -8.39 19.45 19.16
CA ILE A 2 -6.97 19.16 18.95
C ILE A 2 -6.59 20.01 17.75
N PRO A 3 -5.66 20.97 17.86
CA PRO A 3 -5.20 21.76 16.73
C PRO A 3 -4.55 20.84 15.67
N VAL A 4 -4.65 21.22 14.39
CA VAL A 4 -4.31 20.36 13.24
C VAL A 4 -2.88 19.82 13.32
N ASN A 5 -1.95 20.64 13.82
CA ASN A 5 -0.57 20.29 14.09
C ASN A 5 -0.43 19.14 15.12
N GLU A 6 -1.23 19.12 16.19
CA GLU A 6 -1.21 18.01 17.16
C GLU A 6 -1.73 16.70 16.53
N ALA A 7 -2.71 16.77 15.64
CA ALA A 7 -3.23 15.60 14.94
C ALA A 7 -2.20 15.01 13.95
N GLU A 8 -1.46 15.86 13.22
CA GLU A 8 -0.38 15.44 12.33
C GLU A 8 0.78 14.80 13.09
N VAL A 9 1.16 15.34 14.25
CA VAL A 9 2.21 14.74 15.11
C VAL A 9 1.80 13.35 15.60
N ILE A 10 0.54 13.19 16.05
CA ILE A 10 0.01 11.89 16.47
C ILE A 10 0.01 10.90 15.29
N ALA A 11 -0.43 11.33 14.12
CA ALA A 11 -0.47 10.51 12.90
C ALA A 11 0.94 10.02 12.52
N THR A 12 1.91 10.93 12.46
CA THR A 12 3.32 10.61 12.15
C THR A 12 3.95 9.71 13.21
N PHE A 13 3.59 9.88 14.50
CA PHE A 13 4.05 9.00 15.57
C PHE A 13 3.51 7.57 15.40
N VAL A 14 2.21 7.43 15.14
CA VAL A 14 1.58 6.13 14.87
C VAL A 14 2.21 5.47 13.65
N GLN A 15 2.43 6.24 12.57
CA GLN A 15 3.09 5.75 11.37
C GLN A 15 4.53 5.29 11.64
N ALA A 16 5.30 6.03 12.44
CA ALA A 16 6.66 5.63 12.79
C ALA A 16 6.71 4.31 13.59
N VAL A 17 5.76 4.10 14.50
CA VAL A 17 5.66 2.85 15.28
C VAL A 17 5.31 1.67 14.38
N LEU A 18 4.31 1.83 13.51
CA LEU A 18 3.91 0.80 12.55
C LEU A 18 5.03 0.54 11.52
N TYR A 19 5.80 1.55 11.13
CA TYR A 19 7.00 1.39 10.30
C TYR A 19 8.08 0.56 10.99
N GLY A 20 8.29 0.77 12.29
CA GLY A 20 9.20 -0.07 13.07
C GLY A 20 8.79 -1.55 13.06
N LEU A 21 7.50 -1.84 13.17
CA LEU A 21 6.97 -3.20 13.03
C LEU A 21 7.18 -3.75 11.62
N TYR A 22 6.96 -2.92 10.59
CA TYR A 22 7.22 -3.27 9.20
C TYR A 22 8.68 -3.70 8.99
N ILE A 23 9.66 -2.94 9.48
CA ILE A 23 11.09 -3.29 9.37
C ILE A 23 11.38 -4.63 10.05
N ALA A 24 10.83 -4.86 11.25
CA ALA A 24 11.05 -6.11 11.98
C ALA A 24 10.53 -7.31 11.19
N THR A 25 9.33 -7.19 10.61
CA THR A 25 8.76 -8.24 9.75
C THR A 25 9.54 -8.41 8.45
N LEU A 26 9.95 -7.31 7.78
CA LEU A 26 10.76 -7.37 6.57
C LEU A 26 12.09 -8.09 6.81
N ALA A 27 12.76 -7.81 7.92
CA ALA A 27 14.01 -8.49 8.29
C ALA A 27 13.79 -10.00 8.46
N HIS A 28 12.67 -10.41 9.08
CA HIS A 28 12.33 -11.82 9.22
C HIS A 28 12.04 -12.48 7.86
N CYS A 29 11.36 -11.77 6.96
CA CYS A 29 11.03 -12.27 5.63
C CYS A 29 12.26 -12.38 4.72
N LEU A 30 13.12 -11.37 4.75
CA LEU A 30 14.38 -11.37 4.02
C LEU A 30 15.30 -12.49 4.52
N ARG A 31 15.32 -12.72 5.85
CA ARG A 31 16.01 -13.86 6.44
C ARG A 31 15.48 -15.18 5.88
N TRP A 32 14.16 -15.33 5.78
CA TRP A 32 13.53 -16.55 5.27
C TRP A 32 13.84 -16.83 3.80
N VAL A 33 13.94 -15.79 2.96
CA VAL A 33 14.28 -16.00 1.54
C VAL A 33 15.75 -16.26 1.29
N MET A 34 16.63 -15.60 2.03
CA MET A 34 18.06 -15.68 1.77
C MET A 34 18.71 -16.90 2.43
N TYR A 35 18.21 -17.34 3.59
CA TYR A 35 18.84 -18.39 4.40
C TYR A 35 18.01 -19.68 4.45
N ASP A 36 18.71 -20.81 4.50
CA ASP A 36 18.09 -22.14 4.64
C ASP A 36 17.70 -22.42 6.11
N ASP A 37 16.67 -23.26 6.31
CA ASP A 37 16.10 -23.57 7.64
C ASP A 37 17.12 -24.23 8.59
N GLU A 38 18.15 -24.90 8.03
CA GLU A 38 19.14 -25.69 8.77
C GLU A 38 20.57 -25.15 8.68
N GLY A 39 20.72 -23.81 8.71
CA GLY A 39 22.02 -23.16 8.94
C GLY A 39 22.14 -21.78 8.29
N TRP A 40 23.20 -21.04 8.63
CA TRP A 40 23.56 -19.78 7.96
C TRP A 40 24.11 -19.99 6.54
N LYS A 41 23.53 -20.92 5.77
CA LYS A 41 23.89 -21.17 4.38
C LYS A 41 22.92 -20.41 3.47
N LEU A 42 23.46 -19.68 2.51
CA LEU A 42 22.66 -19.03 1.47
C LEU A 42 21.93 -20.11 0.66
N ARG A 43 20.65 -19.88 0.38
CA ARG A 43 19.87 -20.77 -0.50
C ARG A 43 20.48 -20.75 -1.90
N ASN A 44 20.63 -21.92 -2.51
CA ASN A 44 21.34 -22.05 -3.81
C ASN A 44 20.52 -21.52 -5.02
N VAL A 45 19.21 -21.29 -4.83
CA VAL A 45 18.29 -20.71 -5.82
C VAL A 45 17.53 -19.58 -5.16
N ILE A 46 18.08 -18.36 -5.26
CA ILE A 46 17.45 -17.13 -4.78
C ILE A 46 16.71 -16.49 -5.95
N ASN A 47 15.41 -16.22 -5.76
CA ASN A 47 14.62 -15.43 -6.70
C ASN A 47 14.97 -13.94 -6.52
N TRP A 48 16.07 -13.52 -7.15
CA TRP A 48 16.61 -12.15 -7.05
C TRP A 48 15.58 -11.07 -7.43
N TYR A 49 14.64 -11.40 -8.32
CA TYR A 49 13.55 -10.51 -8.68
C TYR A 49 12.66 -10.19 -7.46
N LEU A 50 12.32 -11.20 -6.67
CA LEU A 50 11.46 -11.07 -5.51
C LEU A 50 12.15 -10.26 -4.40
N VAL A 51 13.45 -10.49 -4.18
CA VAL A 51 14.28 -9.69 -3.26
C VAL A 51 14.37 -8.23 -3.71
N GLY A 52 14.68 -8.01 -4.98
CA GLY A 52 14.80 -6.67 -5.56
C GLY A 52 13.51 -5.86 -5.38
N LEU A 53 12.35 -6.49 -5.62
CA LEU A 53 11.08 -5.79 -5.47
C LEU A 53 10.71 -5.51 -4.00
N THR A 54 11.03 -6.41 -3.07
CA THR A 54 10.82 -6.13 -1.64
C THR A 54 11.70 -4.97 -1.15
N MET A 55 12.93 -4.87 -1.64
CA MET A 55 13.81 -3.74 -1.34
C MET A 55 13.30 -2.44 -1.96
N LEU A 56 12.68 -2.50 -3.15
CA LEU A 56 12.05 -1.35 -3.78
C LEU A 56 10.87 -0.83 -2.95
N VAL A 57 9.98 -1.73 -2.50
CA VAL A 57 8.86 -1.37 -1.62
C VAL A 57 9.39 -0.74 -0.32
N PHE A 58 10.44 -1.32 0.28
CA PHE A 58 11.08 -0.76 1.47
C PHE A 58 11.61 0.67 1.25
N ALA A 59 12.27 0.92 0.11
CA ALA A 59 12.76 2.25 -0.23
C ALA A 59 11.62 3.26 -0.36
N LEU A 60 10.53 2.88 -1.04
CA LEU A 60 9.33 3.71 -1.18
C LEU A 60 8.67 4.01 0.17
N SER A 61 8.55 3.01 1.04
CA SER A 61 8.06 3.16 2.42
C SER A 61 8.87 4.19 3.20
N THR A 62 10.20 4.13 3.06
CA THR A 62 11.12 5.00 3.77
C THR A 62 10.99 6.43 3.28
N SER A 63 10.86 6.61 1.96
CA SER A 63 10.64 7.92 1.34
C SER A 63 9.31 8.53 1.79
N ASP A 64 8.25 7.72 1.84
CA ASP A 64 6.93 8.15 2.29
C ASP A 64 6.96 8.70 3.73
N LEU A 65 7.49 7.92 4.68
CA LEU A 65 7.63 8.36 6.07
C LEU A 65 8.50 9.63 6.19
N GLY A 66 9.56 9.72 5.37
CA GLY A 66 10.44 10.88 5.33
C GLY A 66 9.72 12.15 4.88
N ILE A 67 8.88 12.05 3.85
CA ILE A 67 8.09 13.18 3.34
C ILE A 67 7.00 13.57 4.34
N LEU A 68 6.31 12.61 4.97
CA LEU A 68 5.30 12.92 5.98
C LEU A 68 5.91 13.64 7.20
N LEU A 69 7.11 13.23 7.60
CA LEU A 69 7.86 13.89 8.66
C LEU A 69 8.24 15.33 8.27
N GLN A 70 8.60 15.58 7.01
CA GLN A 70 8.83 16.95 6.50
C GLN A 70 7.55 17.79 6.54
N ILE A 71 6.41 17.25 6.10
CA ILE A 71 5.11 17.95 6.20
C ILE A 71 4.79 18.33 7.64
N THR A 72 4.98 17.40 8.57
CA THR A 72 4.70 17.62 9.99
C THR A 72 5.60 18.73 10.56
N ILE A 73 6.88 18.75 10.19
CA ILE A 73 7.82 19.80 10.62
C ILE A 73 7.43 21.15 10.02
N ASP A 74 7.18 21.21 8.70
CA ASP A 74 6.80 22.45 8.02
C ASP A 74 5.47 23.02 8.56
N GLY A 75 4.56 22.13 9.00
CA GLY A 75 3.31 22.53 9.64
C GLY A 75 3.40 23.01 11.07
N VAL A 76 4.40 22.55 11.80
CA VAL A 76 4.68 23.05 13.15
C VAL A 76 5.52 24.33 13.12
N VAL A 77 6.42 24.48 12.14
CA VAL A 77 7.44 25.55 12.12
C VAL A 77 7.01 26.75 11.26
N ASP A 78 6.63 26.55 9.99
CA ASP A 78 6.46 27.62 9.01
C ASP A 78 4.99 27.92 8.67
N GLY A 79 4.08 26.95 8.87
CA GLY A 79 2.65 27.11 8.63
C GLY A 79 2.29 27.47 7.17
N SER A 80 3.20 27.23 6.22
CA SER A 80 3.02 27.63 4.83
C SER A 80 2.08 26.65 4.10
N PRO A 81 0.86 27.07 3.68
CA PRO A 81 -0.15 26.16 3.15
C PRO A 81 0.23 25.57 1.78
N THR A 82 1.06 26.26 1.00
CA THR A 82 1.44 25.87 -0.37
C THR A 82 2.50 24.76 -0.42
N ALA A 83 3.37 24.66 0.58
CA ALA A 83 4.39 23.60 0.64
C ALA A 83 3.76 22.27 1.07
N MET A 84 2.85 22.32 2.04
CA MET A 84 2.08 21.16 2.52
C MET A 84 1.27 20.49 1.41
N GLU A 85 0.58 21.28 0.60
CA GLU A 85 -0.27 20.75 -0.48
C GLU A 85 0.55 19.96 -1.52
N ARG A 86 1.73 20.48 -1.88
CA ARG A 86 2.65 19.82 -2.82
C ARG A 86 3.21 18.51 -2.28
N LEU A 87 3.59 18.50 -1.01
CA LEU A 87 4.16 17.31 -0.37
C LEU A 87 3.07 16.24 -0.16
N ASN A 88 1.85 16.63 0.18
CA ASN A 88 0.71 15.71 0.30
C ASN A 88 0.35 15.07 -1.06
N ASP A 89 0.34 15.86 -2.14
CA ASP A 89 0.17 15.30 -3.50
C ASP A 89 1.27 14.29 -3.86
N ALA A 90 2.52 14.54 -3.42
CA ALA A 90 3.63 13.61 -3.63
C ALA A 90 3.49 12.31 -2.83
N ILE A 91 3.05 12.38 -1.57
CA ILE A 91 2.76 11.20 -0.74
C ILE A 91 1.72 10.32 -1.43
N VAL A 92 0.59 10.89 -1.83
CA VAL A 92 -0.48 10.08 -2.44
C VAL A 92 -0.03 9.44 -3.75
N ALA A 93 0.86 10.09 -4.51
CA ALA A 93 1.44 9.47 -5.70
C ALA A 93 2.39 8.31 -5.35
N LEU A 94 3.22 8.44 -4.32
CA LEU A 94 4.10 7.38 -3.84
C LEU A 94 3.31 6.18 -3.30
N GLU A 95 2.23 6.42 -2.57
CA GLU A 95 1.32 5.38 -2.09
C GLU A 95 0.73 4.57 -3.26
N GLN A 96 0.21 5.24 -4.30
CA GLN A 96 -0.33 4.58 -5.50
C GLN A 96 0.70 3.70 -6.21
N VAL A 97 1.91 4.23 -6.40
CA VAL A 97 3.01 3.48 -7.01
C VAL A 97 3.35 2.24 -6.18
N THR A 98 3.33 2.37 -4.86
CA THR A 98 3.61 1.28 -3.95
C THR A 98 2.54 0.19 -4.03
N PHE A 99 1.25 0.55 -4.09
CA PHE A 99 0.16 -0.39 -4.34
C PHE A 99 0.32 -1.15 -5.66
N LEU A 100 0.67 -0.46 -6.75
CA LEU A 100 0.89 -1.09 -8.06
C LEU A 100 2.04 -2.13 -8.01
N ILE A 101 3.09 -1.86 -7.25
CA ILE A 101 4.22 -2.79 -7.06
C ILE A 101 3.78 -4.01 -6.24
N VAL A 102 2.99 -3.80 -5.19
CA VAL A 102 2.44 -4.88 -4.35
C VAL A 102 1.49 -5.77 -5.16
N ASP A 103 0.62 -5.18 -5.99
CA ASP A 103 -0.26 -5.93 -6.88
C ASP A 103 0.54 -6.75 -7.89
N ALA A 104 1.59 -6.17 -8.48
CA ALA A 104 2.48 -6.89 -9.41
C ALA A 104 3.17 -8.10 -8.74
N LEU A 105 3.55 -7.98 -7.46
CA LEU A 105 4.09 -9.11 -6.68
C LEU A 105 3.11 -10.25 -6.52
N MET A 106 1.87 -9.92 -6.16
CA MET A 106 0.82 -10.91 -5.97
C MET A 106 0.52 -11.66 -7.27
N ILE A 107 0.51 -10.93 -8.39
CA ILE A 107 0.35 -11.51 -9.73
C ILE A 107 1.53 -12.42 -10.09
N TYR A 108 2.77 -11.96 -9.86
CA TYR A 108 3.98 -12.74 -10.14
C TYR A 108 4.01 -14.06 -9.33
N ARG A 109 3.65 -14.01 -8.05
CA ARG A 109 3.55 -15.21 -7.20
C ARG A 109 2.51 -16.20 -7.72
N CYS A 110 1.34 -15.70 -8.12
CA CYS A 110 0.31 -16.53 -8.74
C CYS A 110 0.83 -17.20 -10.01
N TRP A 111 1.65 -16.50 -10.80
CA TRP A 111 2.24 -17.03 -12.02
C TRP A 111 3.23 -18.17 -11.77
N GLU A 112 4.10 -18.01 -10.77
CA GLU A 112 5.08 -19.02 -10.38
C GLU A 112 4.39 -20.29 -9.84
N ILE A 113 3.37 -20.12 -8.98
CA ILE A 113 2.62 -21.23 -8.36
C ILE A 113 1.83 -22.05 -9.40
N TYR A 114 1.22 -21.41 -10.39
CA TYR A 114 0.40 -22.09 -11.40
C TYR A 114 1.19 -22.65 -12.59
N GLY A 115 2.52 -22.74 -12.48
CA GLY A 115 3.35 -23.39 -13.49
C GLY A 115 3.32 -22.67 -14.85
N LYS A 116 3.24 -21.33 -14.83
CA LYS A 116 3.23 -20.47 -16.03
C LYS A 116 1.98 -20.52 -16.91
N ASN A 117 0.83 -20.92 -16.37
CA ASN A 117 -0.44 -20.92 -17.10
C ASN A 117 -1.01 -19.49 -17.30
N TRP A 118 -0.81 -18.90 -18.48
CA TRP A 118 -1.21 -17.51 -18.80
C TRP A 118 -2.71 -17.20 -18.67
N ARG A 119 -3.59 -18.18 -18.91
CA ARG A 119 -5.04 -17.95 -18.91
C ARG A 119 -5.55 -17.46 -17.56
N LEU A 120 -4.93 -17.91 -16.47
CA LEU A 120 -5.36 -17.56 -15.13
C LEU A 120 -4.94 -16.14 -14.72
N ILE A 121 -3.80 -15.70 -15.24
CA ILE A 121 -3.13 -14.45 -14.88
C ILE A 121 -3.63 -13.27 -15.73
N CYS A 122 -4.21 -13.56 -16.88
CA CYS A 122 -4.77 -12.55 -17.77
C CYS A 122 -5.76 -11.63 -17.05
N VAL A 123 -6.64 -12.18 -16.21
CA VAL A 123 -7.66 -11.42 -15.47
C VAL A 123 -7.03 -10.37 -14.53
N PRO A 124 -6.19 -10.74 -13.54
CA PRO A 124 -5.57 -9.76 -12.66
C PRO A 124 -4.59 -8.82 -13.38
N CYS A 125 -3.94 -9.26 -14.47
CA CYS A 125 -3.13 -8.37 -15.31
C CYS A 125 -3.97 -7.26 -15.96
N VAL A 126 -5.15 -7.56 -16.49
CA VAL A 126 -6.03 -6.55 -17.09
C VAL A 126 -6.46 -5.53 -16.05
N PHE A 127 -6.85 -5.97 -14.85
CA PHE A 127 -7.18 -5.06 -13.76
C PHE A 127 -5.99 -4.22 -13.31
N TRP A 128 -4.79 -4.80 -13.26
CA TRP A 128 -3.56 -4.07 -12.92
C TRP A 128 -3.21 -2.99 -13.94
N PHE A 129 -3.35 -3.27 -15.25
CA PHE A 129 -3.20 -2.26 -16.30
C PHE A 129 -4.25 -1.15 -16.18
N ALA A 130 -5.49 -1.50 -15.84
CA ALA A 130 -6.51 -0.48 -15.56
C ALA A 130 -6.13 0.40 -14.36
N SER A 131 -5.59 -0.18 -13.28
CA SER A 131 -5.06 0.57 -12.14
C SER A 131 -3.94 1.54 -12.55
N ILE A 132 -3.01 1.13 -13.41
CA ILE A 132 -1.95 2.02 -13.94
C ILE A 132 -2.55 3.22 -14.67
N VAL A 133 -3.54 2.98 -15.53
CA VAL A 133 -4.18 4.06 -16.28
C VAL A 133 -4.86 5.04 -15.33
N LEU A 134 -5.55 4.54 -14.29
CA LEU A 134 -6.17 5.39 -13.28
C LEU A 134 -5.13 6.22 -12.51
N THR A 135 -4.00 5.64 -12.11
CA THR A 135 -2.90 6.35 -11.44
C THR A 135 -2.29 7.43 -12.33
N ILE A 136 -2.07 7.15 -13.62
CA ILE A 136 -1.54 8.15 -14.56
C ILE A 136 -2.52 9.32 -14.68
N VAL A 137 -3.82 9.04 -14.84
CA VAL A 137 -4.85 10.07 -14.91
C VAL A 137 -4.87 10.90 -13.62
N ASP A 138 -4.79 10.27 -12.45
CA ASP A 138 -4.74 10.93 -11.15
C ASP A 138 -3.56 11.92 -11.04
N ILE A 139 -2.35 11.44 -11.36
CA ILE A 139 -1.12 12.24 -11.30
C ILE A 139 -1.18 13.42 -12.27
N VAL A 140 -1.65 13.20 -13.50
CA VAL A 140 -1.77 14.26 -14.51
C VAL A 140 -2.77 15.33 -14.03
N LEU A 141 -3.92 14.92 -13.49
CA LEU A 141 -4.91 15.85 -12.96
C LEU A 141 -4.35 16.69 -11.80
N ARG A 142 -3.64 16.07 -10.85
CA ARG A 142 -2.96 16.78 -9.75
C ARG A 142 -1.89 17.75 -10.26
N ALA A 143 -1.06 17.32 -11.22
CA ALA A 143 -0.04 18.19 -11.82
C ALA A 143 -0.65 19.40 -12.56
N THR A 144 -1.80 19.21 -13.23
CA THR A 144 -2.51 20.32 -13.88
C THR A 144 -3.13 21.30 -12.88
N ARG A 145 -3.60 20.83 -11.72
CA ARG A 145 -4.08 21.68 -10.62
C ARG A 145 -2.97 22.60 -10.09
N LEU A 146 -1.78 22.05 -9.89
CA LEU A 146 -0.61 22.78 -9.41
C LEU A 146 -0.10 23.86 -10.37
N SER A 147 -0.29 23.68 -11.68
CA SER A 147 0.20 24.61 -12.71
C SER A 147 -0.79 25.70 -13.10
N LYS A 148 -2.10 25.53 -12.84
CA LYS A 148 -3.16 26.46 -13.25
C LYS A 148 -3.76 27.29 -12.11
N MET A 149 -2.97 27.68 -11.11
CA MET A 149 -3.40 28.46 -9.93
C MET A 149 -3.96 29.88 -10.22
N THR A 150 -4.49 30.21 -11.42
CA THR A 150 -4.88 31.60 -11.72
C THR A 150 -6.24 31.83 -12.38
N GLU A 151 -6.94 30.88 -13.00
CA GLU A 151 -8.27 31.21 -13.58
C GLU A 151 -9.28 30.05 -13.45
N ASP A 152 -10.18 30.19 -12.48
CA ASP A 152 -11.64 29.93 -12.49
C ASP A 152 -12.27 28.76 -13.26
N ASP A 153 -11.57 27.64 -13.52
CA ASP A 153 -12.18 26.49 -14.20
C ASP A 153 -12.25 25.20 -13.34
N VAL A 154 -13.43 24.95 -12.77
CA VAL A 154 -14.19 23.67 -12.80
C VAL A 154 -13.38 22.37 -12.58
N PHE A 155 -12.60 22.28 -11.51
CA PHE A 155 -12.13 20.98 -11.00
C PHE A 155 -12.95 20.59 -9.77
N ASP A 156 -14.05 19.87 -10.03
CA ASP A 156 -14.90 19.30 -8.99
C ASP A 156 -14.09 18.33 -8.11
N PRO A 157 -13.97 18.57 -6.79
CA PRO A 157 -13.31 17.65 -5.86
C PRO A 157 -13.99 16.27 -5.81
N SER A 158 -15.23 16.17 -6.30
CA SER A 158 -15.94 14.90 -6.44
C SER A 158 -15.25 13.97 -7.44
N LYS A 159 -14.72 14.46 -8.57
CA LYS A 159 -14.05 13.62 -9.59
C LYS A 159 -12.81 12.93 -9.04
N PHE A 160 -12.06 13.62 -8.18
CA PHE A 160 -10.88 13.10 -7.52
C PHE A 160 -11.21 11.90 -6.62
N SER A 161 -12.28 12.04 -5.83
CA SER A 161 -12.80 10.98 -4.95
C SER A 161 -13.20 9.73 -5.72
N TRP A 162 -13.86 9.87 -6.88
CA TRP A 162 -14.28 8.72 -7.70
C TRP A 162 -13.12 7.95 -8.33
N ILE A 163 -12.08 8.64 -8.82
CA ILE A 163 -10.89 8.00 -9.41
C ILE A 163 -10.14 7.20 -8.34
N TRP A 164 -9.93 7.80 -7.18
CA TRP A 164 -9.30 7.15 -6.04
C TRP A 164 -10.09 5.91 -5.56
N ALA A 165 -11.42 6.03 -5.44
CA ALA A 165 -12.28 4.92 -5.08
C ALA A 165 -12.20 3.78 -6.10
N ALA A 166 -12.23 4.09 -7.40
CA ALA A 166 -12.12 3.11 -8.46
C ALA A 166 -10.77 2.37 -8.42
N PHE A 167 -9.67 3.09 -8.21
CA PHE A 167 -8.34 2.51 -8.05
C PHE A 167 -8.29 1.51 -6.90
N ILE A 168 -8.78 1.90 -5.72
CA ILE A 168 -8.84 1.03 -4.54
C ILE A 168 -9.69 -0.21 -4.82
N CYS A 169 -10.85 -0.06 -5.45
CA CYS A 169 -11.71 -1.18 -5.79
C CYS A 169 -10.99 -2.21 -6.68
N LEU A 170 -10.22 -1.75 -7.67
CA LEU A 170 -9.45 -2.65 -8.54
C LEU A 170 -8.37 -3.41 -7.77
N THR A 171 -7.61 -2.72 -6.91
CA THR A 171 -6.58 -3.34 -6.07
C THR A 171 -7.18 -4.37 -5.10
N ILE A 172 -8.35 -4.09 -4.51
CA ILE A 172 -9.07 -5.07 -3.68
C ILE A 172 -9.46 -6.31 -4.51
N VAL A 173 -9.98 -6.13 -5.71
CA VAL A 173 -10.36 -7.23 -6.60
C VAL A 173 -9.14 -8.10 -6.96
N ILE A 174 -8.02 -7.47 -7.32
CA ILE A 174 -6.77 -8.18 -7.62
C ILE A 174 -6.31 -8.99 -6.40
N THR A 175 -6.28 -8.35 -5.23
CA THR A 175 -5.86 -8.98 -3.98
C THR A 175 -6.72 -10.19 -3.62
N ILE A 176 -8.05 -10.04 -3.64
CA ILE A 176 -8.98 -11.14 -3.35
C ILE A 176 -8.80 -12.28 -4.34
N TYR A 177 -8.71 -11.96 -5.64
CA TYR A 177 -8.52 -12.95 -6.69
C TYR A 177 -7.21 -13.74 -6.49
N CYS A 178 -6.08 -13.05 -6.34
CA CYS A 178 -4.78 -13.67 -6.12
C CYS A 178 -4.76 -14.53 -4.85
N SER A 179 -5.28 -14.02 -3.73
CA SER A 179 -5.35 -14.76 -2.47
C SER A 179 -6.20 -16.02 -2.58
N TRP A 180 -7.35 -15.95 -3.24
CA TRP A 180 -8.21 -17.11 -3.49
C TRP A 180 -7.49 -18.19 -4.31
N PHE A 181 -6.80 -17.79 -5.38
CA PHE A 181 -6.08 -18.73 -6.23
C PHE A 181 -4.89 -19.39 -5.53
N ILE A 182 -4.14 -18.64 -4.72
CA ILE A 182 -3.06 -19.18 -3.89
C ILE A 182 -3.61 -20.22 -2.91
N LEU A 183 -4.70 -19.88 -2.21
CA LEU A 183 -5.37 -20.79 -1.27
C LEU A 183 -5.84 -22.08 -1.96
N HIS A 184 -6.54 -21.94 -3.08
CA HIS A 184 -7.11 -23.07 -3.81
C HIS A 184 -6.03 -24.01 -4.38
N HIS A 185 -4.98 -23.47 -5.00
CA HIS A 185 -3.86 -24.28 -5.48
C HIS A 185 -3.30 -25.13 -4.35
N PHE A 186 -3.04 -24.50 -3.21
CA PHE A 186 -2.35 -25.13 -2.10
C PHE A 186 -3.19 -26.20 -1.39
N ILE A 187 -4.50 -25.98 -1.21
CA ILE A 187 -5.42 -27.00 -0.72
C ILE A 187 -5.39 -28.24 -1.63
N ARG A 188 -5.31 -28.03 -2.96
CA ARG A 188 -5.27 -29.11 -3.93
C ARG A 188 -3.95 -29.90 -3.91
N THR A 189 -2.82 -29.25 -3.61
CA THR A 189 -1.48 -29.87 -3.67
C THR A 189 -0.99 -30.44 -2.31
N SER A 190 -1.65 -30.13 -1.19
CA SER A 190 -1.15 -30.35 0.18
C SER A 190 -1.40 -31.74 0.79
N SER A 191 -1.44 -32.81 0.00
CA SER A 191 -1.59 -34.17 0.56
C SER A 191 -0.39 -34.67 1.37
N VAL A 192 0.77 -33.99 1.37
CA VAL A 192 2.04 -34.61 1.81
C VAL A 192 2.61 -34.14 3.17
N THR A 193 2.44 -32.88 3.64
CA THR A 193 2.96 -32.51 4.98
C THR A 193 2.16 -31.37 5.63
N LYS A 194 1.22 -31.68 6.52
CA LYS A 194 0.20 -30.72 7.01
C LYS A 194 0.68 -29.70 8.06
N HIS A 195 1.77 -29.94 8.79
CA HIS A 195 2.07 -29.20 10.04
C HIS A 195 2.91 -27.92 9.86
N LYS A 196 4.10 -27.98 9.22
CA LYS A 196 4.88 -26.76 8.86
C LYS A 196 4.12 -25.83 7.91
N LEU A 197 3.20 -26.43 7.16
CA LEU A 197 2.46 -25.87 6.03
C LEU A 197 1.28 -24.97 6.45
N VAL A 198 0.53 -25.40 7.47
CA VAL A 198 -0.56 -24.60 8.05
C VAL A 198 -0.03 -23.37 8.76
N TRP A 199 1.18 -23.43 9.34
CA TRP A 199 1.78 -22.30 10.05
C TRP A 199 2.22 -21.20 9.09
N LEU A 200 3.04 -21.52 8.07
CA LEU A 200 3.44 -20.57 7.01
C LEU A 200 2.25 -19.98 6.26
N HIS A 201 1.24 -20.82 5.95
CA HIS A 201 0.03 -20.37 5.28
C HIS A 201 -0.80 -19.43 6.16
N ARG A 202 -0.97 -19.75 7.46
CA ARG A 202 -1.64 -18.82 8.39
C ARG A 202 -0.90 -17.50 8.48
N THR A 203 0.42 -17.49 8.54
CA THR A 203 1.17 -16.24 8.65
C THR A 203 1.07 -15.42 7.36
N CYS A 204 1.22 -16.04 6.19
CA CYS A 204 1.10 -15.35 4.89
C CYS A 204 -0.33 -14.88 4.61
N LEU A 205 -1.34 -15.69 4.95
CA LEU A 205 -2.75 -15.35 4.82
C LEU A 205 -3.13 -14.23 5.79
N LEU A 206 -2.76 -14.31 7.07
CA LEU A 206 -2.99 -13.28 8.08
C LEU A 206 -2.33 -11.95 7.69
N ILE A 207 -1.19 -11.99 7.00
CA ILE A 207 -0.50 -10.78 6.53
C ILE A 207 -1.13 -10.24 5.24
N SER A 208 -1.56 -11.10 4.31
CA SER A 208 -2.35 -10.66 3.16
C SER A 208 -3.70 -10.07 3.58
N GLU A 209 -4.30 -10.62 4.64
CA GLU A 209 -5.54 -10.18 5.26
C GLU A 209 -5.31 -8.88 6.04
N ALA A 210 -4.14 -8.69 6.67
CA ALA A 210 -3.73 -7.41 7.26
C ALA A 210 -3.47 -6.32 6.20
N GLY A 211 -2.90 -6.65 5.04
CA GLY A 211 -2.81 -5.75 3.89
C GLY A 211 -4.20 -5.40 3.32
N LEU A 212 -5.16 -6.30 3.45
CA LEU A 212 -6.57 -6.09 3.10
C LEU A 212 -7.26 -5.14 4.09
N VAL A 213 -6.95 -5.23 5.39
CA VAL A 213 -7.41 -4.27 6.42
C VAL A 213 -6.86 -2.86 6.18
N TYR A 214 -5.63 -2.75 5.68
CA TYR A 214 -5.00 -1.50 5.25
C TYR A 214 -5.59 -0.92 3.96
N THR A 215 -5.90 -1.79 2.99
CA THR A 215 -6.61 -1.39 1.76
C THR A 215 -8.07 -1.02 2.06
N ALA A 216 -8.66 -1.56 3.14
CA ALA A 216 -10.00 -1.23 3.64
C ALA A 216 -10.04 0.09 4.44
N THR A 217 -8.91 0.56 4.99
CA THR A 217 -8.83 1.89 5.62
C THR A 217 -8.89 3.06 4.64
N GLY A 218 -8.46 2.87 3.37
CA GLY A 218 -8.64 3.87 2.31
C GLY A 218 -10.12 4.22 2.02
N PRO A 219 -11.00 3.23 1.79
CA PRO A 219 -12.45 3.41 1.73
C PRO A 219 -13.01 4.02 3.00
N LEU A 220 -12.52 3.63 4.19
CA LEU A 220 -12.98 4.23 5.45
C LEU A 220 -12.61 5.71 5.58
N ASN A 221 -11.45 6.14 5.04
CA ASN A 221 -11.07 7.56 4.98
C ASN A 221 -11.91 8.33 3.94
N LEU A 222 -12.26 7.68 2.82
CA LEU A 222 -13.21 8.21 1.84
C LEU A 222 -14.63 8.34 2.43
N ILE A 223 -15.09 7.32 3.15
CA ILE A 223 -16.37 7.31 3.83
C ILE A 223 -16.37 8.35 4.96
N ALA A 224 -15.28 8.46 5.72
CA ALA A 224 -15.11 9.48 6.74
C ALA A 224 -15.14 10.89 6.12
N SER A 225 -14.47 11.13 5.00
CA SER A 225 -14.49 12.45 4.33
C SER A 225 -15.83 12.79 3.67
N VAL A 226 -16.59 11.78 3.21
CA VAL A 226 -17.95 11.97 2.66
C VAL A 226 -19.00 12.14 3.77
N ILE A 227 -18.80 11.50 4.93
CA ILE A 227 -19.69 11.61 6.10
C ILE A 227 -19.34 12.81 6.98
N ALA A 228 -18.09 13.29 6.95
CA ALA A 228 -17.61 14.45 7.68
C ALA A 228 -18.33 15.71 7.19
N ARG A 229 -19.46 16.01 7.84
CA ARG A 229 -20.05 17.35 7.84
C ARG A 229 -19.04 18.31 8.48
N PRO A 230 -18.95 19.57 7.98
CA PRO A 230 -18.02 20.54 8.53
C PRO A 230 -18.37 20.80 10.00
N GLY A 231 -17.60 20.24 10.95
CA GLY A 231 -17.69 20.65 12.35
C GLY A 231 -17.34 19.64 13.46
N HIS A 232 -17.13 18.35 13.23
CA HIS A 232 -16.95 17.42 14.37
C HIS A 232 -15.90 16.34 14.10
N GLY A 233 -14.87 16.24 14.97
CA GLY A 233 -14.11 15.03 15.35
C GLY A 233 -13.34 14.22 14.29
N ASP A 234 -13.67 14.33 13.02
CA ASP A 234 -13.35 13.33 11.99
C ASP A 234 -11.97 13.51 11.35
N VAL A 235 -11.31 14.65 11.62
CA VAL A 235 -9.97 14.96 11.12
C VAL A 235 -8.91 14.03 11.73
N LEU A 236 -9.05 13.70 13.02
CA LEU A 236 -8.11 12.79 13.71
C LEU A 236 -8.27 11.35 13.21
N ILE A 237 -9.51 10.90 12.98
CA ILE A 237 -9.78 9.56 12.44
C ILE A 237 -9.28 9.49 10.99
N GLY A 238 -9.53 10.53 10.18
CA GLY A 238 -9.01 10.62 8.82
C GLY A 238 -7.48 10.62 8.77
N LEU A 239 -6.80 11.38 9.65
CA LEU A 239 -5.34 11.42 9.75
C LEU A 239 -4.74 10.12 10.28
N ILE A 240 -5.36 9.48 11.27
CA ILE A 240 -4.91 8.17 11.77
C ILE A 240 -5.14 7.11 10.70
N CYS A 241 -6.27 7.13 9.98
CA CYS A 241 -6.49 6.25 8.84
C CYS A 241 -5.47 6.53 7.73
N ASN A 242 -5.11 7.79 7.46
CA ASN A 242 -4.12 8.14 6.46
C ASN A 242 -2.72 7.65 6.87
N ALA A 243 -2.31 7.89 8.11
CA ALA A 243 -1.05 7.39 8.66
C ALA A 243 -0.97 5.86 8.72
N VAL A 244 -2.11 5.21 8.93
CA VAL A 244 -2.20 3.76 8.79
C VAL A 244 -2.07 3.37 7.32
N VAL A 245 -2.57 4.16 6.35
CA VAL A 245 -2.57 3.96 4.89
C VAL A 245 -1.26 4.31 4.18
N SER A 246 -0.29 4.99 4.79
CA SER A 246 0.96 5.34 4.09
C SER A 246 2.08 4.29 4.23
N LEU A 247 1.87 3.25 5.06
CA LEU A 247 2.84 2.19 5.29
C LEU A 247 2.62 0.97 4.41
N PRO A 248 3.49 0.68 3.43
CA PRO A 248 3.34 -0.55 2.68
C PRO A 248 3.37 -1.76 3.59
N SER A 249 2.45 -2.69 3.31
CA SER A 249 2.40 -3.95 4.02
C SER A 249 3.76 -4.66 3.92
N PRO A 250 4.28 -5.25 5.00
CA PRO A 250 5.49 -6.04 4.94
C PRO A 250 5.22 -7.22 4.05
N VAL A 251 5.77 -7.20 2.84
CA VAL A 251 5.68 -8.28 1.87
C VAL A 251 6.47 -9.46 2.43
N PRO A 252 5.81 -10.52 2.95
CA PRO A 252 6.51 -11.70 3.40
C PRO A 252 6.71 -12.58 2.20
N LEU A 253 7.97 -12.90 1.93
CA LEU A 253 8.38 -13.74 0.83
C LEU A 253 7.85 -15.17 0.95
#